data_AF-A0A3N5YWT1-F1
#
_entry.id   AF-A0A3N5YWT1-F1
#
_cell.length_a   1.000
_cell.length_b   1.000
_cell.length_c   1.000
_cell.angle_alpha   90.00
_cell.angle_beta   90.00
_cell.angle_gamma   90.00
#
_symmetry.space_group_name_H-M   'P 1'
#
loop_
_entity.id
_entity.type
_entity.pdbx_description
1 polymer ?
#
loop_
_entity_poly.entity_id
_entity_poly.type
_entity_poly.pdbx_seq_one_letter_code
_entity_poly.pdbx_strand_id
1 'polypeptide(L)'
;MFLTTAGFLPPGQDFSKTVLSLLEQQVAGYYEPETETLHIVERQGSMPAFIERMVLAHELTHALDDQYGDLRSLTGRTDRTEDMDLVVTSLAEGSATALMLQHMVREQAAGRVDAGQLMQYVAQEMERAKVFEQLPRYFSAMFGSYIVGAAFLAGGDVGAVLTMPDNRLIGERFLTARRMLPASSEQLLHPEKYWNAGKKDAPVIVDDAAVEKWLGGPGRWVVHRDTIGELLTAVLTQPRDAAPGLAQLQAVAAWTNGGASGWGGDRFFLLAGGSTAAEAQRSLKDPKGVWVTTWDTRADRDEFGVALVKGSPPAGYSLAPVGDTGAIVFVGFDKTERDSLLARLPDFKQFLVQHR
;
A
#
# COMPACT_ATOMS: atom_id res chain seq x y z
N MET A 1 -13.92 6.49 6.51
CA MET A 1 -13.73 7.95 6.70
C MET A 1 -12.27 8.35 6.52
N PHE A 2 -11.30 7.63 7.10
CA PHE A 2 -9.88 7.88 6.84
C PHE A 2 -9.55 7.96 5.33
N LEU A 3 -9.84 6.90 4.56
CA LEU A 3 -9.54 6.85 3.12
C LEU A 3 -10.18 8.00 2.31
N THR A 4 -11.38 8.43 2.67
CA THR A 4 -12.04 9.57 2.02
C THR A 4 -11.39 10.89 2.39
N THR A 5 -11.06 11.11 3.67
CA THR A 5 -10.41 12.34 4.14
C THR A 5 -8.97 12.44 3.66
N ALA A 6 -8.22 11.34 3.66
CA ALA A 6 -6.87 11.26 3.10
C ALA A 6 -6.86 11.28 1.55
N GLY A 7 -8.04 11.33 0.92
CA GLY A 7 -8.20 11.59 -0.51
C GLY A 7 -7.99 10.38 -1.41
N PHE A 8 -7.89 9.18 -0.84
CA PHE A 8 -7.81 7.90 -1.54
C PHE A 8 -9.12 7.52 -2.22
N LEU A 9 -10.25 7.82 -1.59
CA LEU A 9 -11.58 7.54 -2.11
C LEU A 9 -12.40 8.83 -2.32
N PRO A 10 -13.26 8.90 -3.36
CA PRO A 10 -14.26 9.95 -3.47
C PRO A 10 -15.23 9.96 -2.28
N PRO A 11 -15.77 11.13 -1.88
CA PRO A 11 -16.83 11.19 -0.89
C PRO A 11 -18.04 10.35 -1.31
N GLY A 12 -18.59 9.56 -0.38
CA GLY A 12 -19.77 8.71 -0.63
C GLY A 12 -19.49 7.39 -1.35
N GLN A 13 -18.24 7.08 -1.70
CA GLN A 13 -17.87 5.77 -2.23
C GLN A 13 -18.12 4.68 -1.17
N ASP A 14 -18.86 3.63 -1.54
CA ASP A 14 -19.03 2.44 -0.71
C ASP A 14 -17.79 1.54 -0.88
N PHE A 15 -16.89 1.61 0.11
CA PHE A 15 -15.66 0.81 0.12
C PHE A 15 -15.94 -0.69 0.04
N SER A 16 -16.86 -1.19 0.87
CA SER A 16 -17.13 -2.63 0.98
C SER A 16 -17.69 -3.17 -0.32
N LYS A 17 -18.69 -2.47 -0.90
CA LYS A 17 -19.24 -2.84 -2.20
C LYS A 17 -18.20 -2.80 -3.31
N THR A 18 -17.28 -1.83 -3.26
CA THR A 18 -16.21 -1.73 -4.26
C THR A 18 -15.24 -2.90 -4.14
N VAL A 19 -14.72 -3.19 -2.94
CA VAL A 19 -13.83 -4.34 -2.69
C VAL A 19 -14.50 -5.65 -3.09
N LEU A 20 -15.76 -5.88 -2.69
CA LEU A 20 -16.50 -7.09 -3.05
C LEU A 20 -16.61 -7.23 -4.57
N SER A 21 -16.97 -6.16 -5.27
CA SER A 21 -17.03 -6.17 -6.73
C SER A 21 -15.66 -6.46 -7.36
N LEU A 22 -14.56 -6.05 -6.74
CA LEU A 22 -13.20 -6.36 -7.23
C LEU A 22 -12.85 -7.81 -7.03
N LEU A 23 -13.10 -8.34 -5.84
CA LEU A 23 -12.84 -9.74 -5.52
C LEU A 23 -13.67 -10.67 -6.41
N GLU A 24 -14.96 -10.39 -6.60
CA GLU A 24 -15.83 -11.17 -7.50
C GLU A 24 -15.31 -11.20 -8.95
N GLN A 25 -14.69 -10.11 -9.41
CA GLN A 25 -14.18 -10.00 -10.78
C GLN A 25 -12.77 -10.54 -10.97
N GLN A 26 -11.95 -10.63 -9.91
CA GLN A 26 -10.52 -10.93 -10.00
C GLN A 26 -10.11 -12.27 -9.42
N VAL A 27 -10.84 -12.78 -8.42
CA VAL A 27 -10.48 -14.04 -7.75
C VAL A 27 -10.73 -15.19 -8.72
N ALA A 28 -9.64 -15.75 -9.26
CA ALA A 28 -9.66 -16.93 -10.11
C ALA A 28 -9.54 -18.20 -9.26
N GLY A 29 -8.88 -18.07 -8.11
CA GLY A 29 -8.84 -18.99 -7.01
C GLY A 29 -8.44 -18.22 -5.76
N TYR A 30 -8.58 -18.85 -4.60
CA TYR A 30 -8.08 -18.34 -3.33
C TYR A 30 -7.83 -19.50 -2.37
N TYR A 31 -6.78 -19.38 -1.56
CA TYR A 31 -6.56 -20.20 -0.37
C TYR A 31 -7.13 -19.50 0.86
N GLU A 32 -7.87 -20.24 1.70
CA GLU A 32 -8.46 -19.77 2.95
C GLU A 32 -7.67 -20.33 4.16
N PRO A 33 -6.80 -19.55 4.82
CA PRO A 33 -6.00 -20.01 5.95
C PRO A 33 -6.84 -20.47 7.15
N GLU A 34 -8.07 -19.97 7.34
CA GLU A 34 -8.89 -20.39 8.48
C GLU A 34 -9.37 -21.83 8.39
N THR A 35 -9.63 -22.29 7.16
CA THR A 35 -10.18 -23.63 6.89
C THR A 35 -9.19 -24.54 6.19
N GLU A 36 -8.01 -24.02 5.83
CA GLU A 36 -6.95 -24.68 5.08
C GLU A 36 -7.44 -25.24 3.72
N THR A 37 -8.42 -24.57 3.11
CA THR A 37 -9.00 -25.01 1.83
C THR A 37 -8.59 -24.10 0.68
N LEU A 38 -8.30 -24.72 -0.45
CA LEU A 38 -8.08 -24.04 -1.72
C LEU A 38 -9.36 -24.09 -2.55
N HIS A 39 -9.78 -22.95 -3.06
CA HIS A 39 -10.94 -22.78 -3.91
C HIS A 39 -10.52 -22.32 -5.29
N ILE A 40 -11.06 -22.95 -6.34
CA ILE A 40 -10.95 -22.47 -7.72
C ILE A 40 -12.33 -22.01 -8.16
N VAL A 41 -12.40 -20.78 -8.65
CA VAL A 41 -13.67 -20.15 -9.03
C VAL A 41 -14.06 -20.58 -10.44
N GLU A 42 -15.22 -21.21 -10.57
CA GLU A 42 -15.79 -21.51 -11.88
C GLU A 42 -16.28 -20.21 -12.54
N ARG A 43 -15.69 -19.85 -13.69
CA ARG A 43 -16.01 -18.63 -14.45
C ARG A 43 -16.82 -18.96 -15.71
N GLN A 44 -17.57 -17.96 -16.21
CA GLN A 44 -18.18 -18.06 -17.53
C GLN A 44 -17.09 -18.06 -18.62
N GLY A 45 -17.05 -19.14 -19.40
CA GLY A 45 -15.97 -19.44 -20.35
C GLY A 45 -14.88 -20.29 -19.70
N SER A 46 -14.41 -21.34 -20.38
CA SER A 46 -13.38 -22.22 -19.85
C SER A 46 -12.06 -21.46 -19.68
N MET A 47 -11.55 -21.39 -18.44
CA MET A 47 -10.17 -20.97 -18.20
C MET A 47 -9.22 -21.93 -18.92
N PRO A 48 -8.28 -21.45 -19.74
CA PRO A 48 -7.31 -22.34 -20.37
C PRO A 48 -6.54 -23.12 -19.30
N ALA A 49 -6.29 -24.41 -19.53
CA ALA A 49 -5.67 -25.29 -18.53
C ALA A 49 -4.30 -24.79 -18.03
N PHE A 50 -3.58 -24.01 -18.85
CA PHE A 50 -2.34 -23.37 -18.43
C PHE A 50 -2.58 -22.24 -17.41
N ILE A 51 -3.60 -21.41 -17.61
CA ILE A 51 -3.95 -20.34 -16.67
C ILE A 51 -4.45 -20.94 -15.35
N GLU A 52 -5.27 -22.00 -15.42
CA GLU A 52 -5.71 -22.72 -14.23
C GLU A 52 -4.51 -23.27 -13.42
N ARG A 53 -3.50 -23.82 -14.11
CA ARG A 53 -2.25 -24.26 -13.46
C ARG A 53 -1.45 -23.10 -12.87
N MET A 54 -1.46 -21.91 -13.49
CA MET A 54 -0.83 -20.71 -12.91
C MET A 54 -1.52 -20.28 -11.62
N VAL A 55 -2.86 -20.23 -11.61
CA VAL A 55 -3.67 -19.92 -10.42
C VAL A 55 -3.41 -20.96 -9.33
N LEU A 56 -3.42 -22.25 -9.67
CA LEU A 56 -3.09 -23.31 -8.72
C LEU A 56 -1.67 -23.17 -8.16
N ALA A 57 -0.68 -22.79 -8.98
CA ALA A 57 0.67 -22.55 -8.49
C ALA A 57 0.72 -21.40 -7.48
N HIS A 58 -0.04 -20.32 -7.70
CA HIS A 58 -0.17 -19.20 -6.77
C HIS A 58 -0.82 -19.66 -5.44
N GLU A 59 -2.02 -20.25 -5.51
CA GLU A 59 -2.77 -20.63 -4.32
C GLU A 59 -2.12 -21.77 -3.51
N LEU A 60 -1.49 -22.74 -4.17
CA LEU A 60 -0.72 -23.77 -3.48
C LEU A 60 0.52 -23.18 -2.78
N THR A 61 1.07 -22.08 -3.29
CA THR A 61 2.14 -21.37 -2.59
C THR A 61 1.63 -20.70 -1.33
N HIS A 62 0.43 -20.10 -1.34
CA HIS A 62 -0.18 -19.63 -0.10
C HIS A 62 -0.37 -20.75 0.93
N ALA A 63 -0.82 -21.93 0.51
CA ALA A 63 -0.90 -23.08 1.41
C ALA A 63 0.47 -23.51 1.96
N LEU A 64 1.53 -23.48 1.15
CA LEU A 64 2.89 -23.76 1.61
C LEU A 64 3.39 -22.68 2.59
N ASP A 65 3.22 -21.41 2.24
CA ASP A 65 3.62 -20.28 3.07
C ASP A 65 2.87 -20.26 4.40
N ASP A 66 1.62 -20.71 4.45
CA ASP A 66 0.88 -20.87 5.70
C ASP A 66 1.45 -22.01 6.56
N GLN A 67 1.76 -23.16 5.96
CA GLN A 67 2.36 -24.29 6.68
C GLN A 67 3.72 -23.96 7.33
N TYR A 68 4.55 -23.14 6.68
CA TYR A 68 5.89 -22.81 7.17
C TYR A 68 6.00 -21.44 7.86
N GLY A 69 5.13 -20.51 7.49
CA GLY A 69 5.16 -19.11 7.89
C GLY A 69 3.97 -18.66 8.73
N ASP A 70 2.91 -19.47 8.89
CA ASP A 70 1.68 -19.11 9.60
C ASP A 70 1.13 -17.76 9.06
N LEU A 71 0.56 -17.81 7.85
CA LEU A 71 -0.04 -16.64 7.19
C LEU A 71 -1.24 -16.15 7.99
N ARG A 72 -1.98 -17.04 8.65
CA ARG A 72 -3.09 -16.67 9.52
C ARG A 72 -2.70 -15.64 10.58
N SER A 73 -1.58 -15.86 11.27
CA SER A 73 -1.10 -14.91 12.28
C SER A 73 -0.62 -13.58 11.68
N LEU A 74 -0.27 -13.56 10.39
CA LEU A 74 -0.01 -12.32 9.67
C LEU A 74 -1.30 -11.60 9.29
N THR A 75 -2.30 -12.26 8.72
CA THR A 75 -3.48 -11.58 8.18
C THR A 75 -4.53 -11.26 9.24
N GLY A 76 -4.56 -11.96 10.37
CA GLY A 76 -5.59 -11.83 11.41
C GLY A 76 -5.51 -10.60 12.33
N ARG A 77 -4.55 -9.68 12.13
CA ARG A 77 -4.43 -8.46 12.93
C ARG A 77 -5.18 -7.30 12.28
N THR A 78 -6.02 -6.61 13.07
CA THR A 78 -6.83 -5.47 12.61
C THR A 78 -6.37 -4.12 13.17
N ASP A 79 -5.26 -4.10 13.91
CA ASP A 79 -4.72 -2.91 14.58
C ASP A 79 -3.55 -2.25 13.82
N ARG A 80 -3.35 -2.66 12.57
CA ARG A 80 -2.29 -2.13 11.70
C ARG A 80 -2.70 -0.83 11.02
N THR A 81 -1.68 -0.12 10.59
CA THR A 81 -1.80 0.98 9.64
C THR A 81 -1.92 0.42 8.22
N GLU A 82 -2.42 1.24 7.32
CA GLU A 82 -2.55 0.93 5.90
C GLU A 82 -1.20 0.58 5.25
N ASP A 83 -0.13 1.30 5.61
CA ASP A 83 1.23 0.97 5.18
C ASP A 83 1.68 -0.43 5.63
N MET A 84 1.39 -0.80 6.88
CA MET A 84 1.76 -2.13 7.40
C MET A 84 0.88 -3.25 6.85
N ASP A 85 -0.39 -2.97 6.54
CA ASP A 85 -1.25 -3.92 5.81
C ASP A 85 -0.72 -4.17 4.39
N LEU A 86 -0.23 -3.14 3.70
CA LEU A 86 0.47 -3.31 2.43
C LEU A 86 1.75 -4.12 2.58
N VAL A 87 2.53 -3.91 3.64
CA VAL A 87 3.73 -4.72 3.90
C VAL A 87 3.40 -6.20 4.02
N VAL A 88 2.42 -6.53 4.86
CA VAL A 88 2.02 -7.90 5.12
C VAL A 88 1.42 -8.55 3.88
N THR A 89 0.53 -7.84 3.19
CA THR A 89 -0.10 -8.32 1.96
C THR A 89 0.95 -8.56 0.88
N SER A 90 1.90 -7.64 0.69
CA SER A 90 2.96 -7.80 -0.32
C SER A 90 3.88 -8.97 0.00
N LEU A 91 4.17 -9.23 1.28
CA LEU A 91 4.98 -10.39 1.63
C LEU A 91 4.29 -11.71 1.27
N ALA A 92 2.99 -11.84 1.59
CA ALA A 92 2.20 -13.03 1.27
C ALA A 92 1.99 -13.20 -0.24
N GLU A 93 1.58 -12.14 -0.94
CA GLU A 93 1.34 -12.17 -2.39
C GLU A 93 2.63 -12.32 -3.19
N GLY A 94 3.72 -11.75 -2.70
CA GLY A 94 5.00 -11.75 -3.38
C GLY A 94 5.62 -13.13 -3.54
N SER A 95 5.53 -13.97 -2.50
CA SER A 95 6.05 -15.35 -2.53
C SER A 95 5.29 -16.20 -3.55
N ALA A 96 3.95 -16.15 -3.50
CA ALA A 96 3.07 -16.83 -4.45
C ALA A 96 3.24 -16.33 -5.90
N THR A 97 3.31 -15.01 -6.08
CA THR A 97 3.54 -14.38 -7.39
C THR A 97 4.89 -14.82 -7.97
N ALA A 98 5.94 -14.87 -7.15
CA ALA A 98 7.26 -15.28 -7.62
C ALA A 98 7.25 -16.73 -8.12
N LEU A 99 6.65 -17.68 -7.38
CA LEU A 99 6.54 -19.07 -7.84
C LEU A 99 5.69 -19.18 -9.10
N MET A 100 4.55 -18.47 -9.15
CA MET A 100 3.67 -18.43 -10.32
C MET A 100 4.44 -17.97 -11.57
N LEU A 101 5.21 -16.89 -11.48
CA LEU A 101 6.01 -16.35 -12.60
C LEU A 101 7.10 -17.33 -13.05
N GLN A 102 7.79 -18.01 -12.11
CA GLN A 102 8.74 -19.07 -12.45
C GLN A 102 8.08 -20.23 -13.17
N HIS A 103 6.93 -20.68 -12.68
CA HIS A 103 6.16 -21.76 -13.28
C HIS A 103 5.76 -21.38 -14.72
N MET A 104 5.21 -20.18 -14.91
CA MET A 104 4.79 -19.65 -16.20
C MET A 104 5.92 -19.71 -17.25
N VAL A 105 7.11 -19.19 -16.91
CA VAL A 105 8.26 -19.17 -17.83
C VAL A 105 8.76 -20.58 -18.15
N ARG A 106 8.78 -21.49 -17.18
CA ARG A 106 9.22 -22.89 -17.38
C ARG A 106 8.29 -23.66 -18.30
N GLU A 107 6.98 -23.50 -18.12
CA GLU A 107 5.99 -24.13 -18.99
C GLU A 107 6.08 -23.60 -20.42
N GLN A 108 6.31 -22.29 -20.58
CA GLN A 108 6.54 -21.69 -21.89
C GLN A 108 7.81 -22.23 -22.55
N ALA A 109 8.93 -22.32 -21.81
CA ALA A 109 10.18 -22.89 -22.31
C ALA A 109 10.05 -24.39 -22.66
N ALA A 110 9.20 -25.12 -21.94
CA ALA A 110 8.88 -26.53 -22.21
C ALA A 110 7.91 -26.72 -23.39
N GLY A 111 7.43 -25.65 -24.03
CA GLY A 111 6.46 -25.72 -25.13
C GLY A 111 5.07 -26.19 -24.69
N ARG A 112 4.75 -26.10 -23.40
CA ARG A 112 3.44 -26.49 -22.82
C ARG A 112 2.42 -25.35 -22.80
N VAL A 113 2.80 -24.20 -23.34
CA VAL A 113 1.97 -23.00 -23.48
C VAL A 113 1.74 -22.72 -24.95
N ASP A 114 0.48 -22.67 -25.35
CA ASP A 114 0.09 -22.17 -26.66
C ASP A 114 0.11 -20.63 -26.63
N ALA A 115 1.08 -20.04 -27.33
CA ALA A 115 1.26 -18.59 -27.36
C ALA A 115 0.05 -17.84 -27.96
N GLY A 116 -0.66 -18.46 -28.91
CA GLY A 116 -1.86 -17.86 -29.50
C GLY A 116 -3.02 -17.82 -28.51
N GLN A 117 -3.25 -18.92 -27.79
CA GLN A 117 -4.26 -18.97 -26.72
C GLN A 117 -3.92 -18.02 -25.57
N LEU A 118 -2.65 -17.93 -25.18
CA LEU A 118 -2.20 -16.99 -24.15
C LEU A 118 -2.48 -15.55 -24.56
N MET A 119 -2.10 -15.17 -25.78
CA MET A 119 -2.34 -13.81 -26.29
C MET A 119 -3.85 -13.48 -26.36
N GLN A 120 -4.68 -14.44 -26.77
CA GLN A 120 -6.14 -14.27 -26.75
C GLN A 120 -6.68 -14.10 -25.33
N TYR A 121 -6.21 -14.90 -24.38
CA TYR A 121 -6.62 -14.80 -22.98
C TYR A 121 -6.20 -13.46 -22.36
N VAL A 122 -4.95 -13.03 -22.57
CA VAL A 122 -4.46 -11.71 -22.12
C VAL A 122 -5.30 -10.58 -22.70
N ALA A 123 -5.66 -10.64 -23.99
CA ALA A 123 -6.53 -9.63 -24.59
C ALA A 123 -7.93 -9.58 -23.94
N GLN A 124 -8.50 -10.73 -23.59
CA GLN A 124 -9.79 -10.80 -22.89
C GLN A 124 -9.70 -10.26 -21.46
N GLU A 125 -8.64 -10.60 -20.73
CA GLU A 125 -8.43 -10.08 -19.37
C GLU A 125 -8.15 -8.58 -19.39
N MET A 126 -7.42 -8.06 -20.39
CA MET A 126 -7.26 -6.61 -20.58
C MET A 126 -8.61 -5.91 -20.82
N GLU A 127 -9.52 -6.51 -21.58
CA GLU A 127 -10.85 -5.95 -21.79
C GLU A 127 -11.67 -5.93 -20.49
N ARG A 128 -11.65 -7.04 -19.74
CA ARG A 128 -12.28 -7.11 -18.41
C ARG A 128 -11.67 -6.09 -17.45
N ALA A 129 -10.37 -5.85 -17.58
CA ALA A 129 -9.62 -4.94 -16.73
C ALA A 129 -9.90 -3.45 -16.98
N LYS A 130 -10.62 -3.08 -18.04
CA LYS A 130 -11.05 -1.68 -18.24
C LYS A 130 -11.93 -1.15 -17.12
N VAL A 131 -12.60 -2.02 -16.39
CA VAL A 131 -13.33 -1.65 -15.16
C VAL A 131 -12.40 -1.04 -14.10
N PHE A 132 -11.12 -1.42 -14.08
CA PHE A 132 -10.13 -0.89 -13.14
C PHE A 132 -9.74 0.54 -13.44
N GLU A 133 -9.84 0.99 -14.70
CA GLU A 133 -9.56 2.38 -15.07
C GLU A 133 -10.51 3.38 -14.39
N GLN A 134 -11.67 2.90 -13.92
CA GLN A 134 -12.69 3.73 -13.26
C GLN A 134 -12.62 3.64 -11.73
N LEU A 135 -11.75 2.81 -11.18
CA LEU A 135 -11.67 2.62 -9.75
C LEU A 135 -10.92 3.77 -9.08
N PRO A 136 -11.30 4.09 -7.82
CA PRO A 136 -10.48 4.95 -6.99
C PRO A 136 -9.03 4.45 -6.89
N ARG A 137 -8.09 5.39 -6.97
CA ARG A 137 -6.64 5.15 -6.92
C ARG A 137 -6.15 4.28 -5.76
N TYR A 138 -6.88 4.23 -4.65
CA TYR A 138 -6.56 3.32 -3.54
C TYR A 138 -6.45 1.86 -3.99
N PHE A 139 -7.37 1.42 -4.84
CA PHE A 139 -7.44 0.03 -5.27
C PHE A 139 -6.30 -0.37 -6.20
N SER A 140 -5.57 0.59 -6.79
CA SER A 140 -4.36 0.25 -7.53
C SER A 140 -3.31 -0.34 -6.58
N ALA A 141 -3.16 0.17 -5.36
CA ALA A 141 -2.18 -0.33 -4.39
C ALA A 141 -2.34 -1.83 -4.07
N MET A 142 -3.56 -2.37 -4.17
CA MET A 142 -3.81 -3.82 -4.05
C MET A 142 -3.13 -4.64 -5.15
N PHE A 143 -2.98 -4.11 -6.37
CA PHE A 143 -2.20 -4.76 -7.43
C PHE A 143 -0.70 -4.62 -7.19
N GLY A 144 -0.28 -3.52 -6.57
CA GLY A 144 1.09 -3.26 -6.22
C GLY A 144 1.67 -4.35 -5.32
N SER A 145 0.88 -4.89 -4.38
CA SER A 145 1.35 -5.90 -3.43
C SER A 145 1.96 -7.14 -4.08
N TYR A 146 1.36 -7.63 -5.17
CA TYR A 146 1.85 -8.79 -5.94
C TYR A 146 3.27 -8.57 -6.45
N ILE A 147 3.45 -7.49 -7.22
CA ILE A 147 4.70 -7.21 -7.92
C ILE A 147 5.76 -6.65 -6.98
N VAL A 148 5.40 -5.71 -6.11
CA VAL A 148 6.32 -5.12 -5.13
C VAL A 148 6.81 -6.20 -4.17
N GLY A 149 5.92 -7.08 -3.70
CA GLY A 149 6.28 -8.24 -2.89
C GLY A 149 7.26 -9.19 -3.58
N ALA A 150 6.95 -9.61 -4.81
CA ALA A 150 7.79 -10.51 -5.58
C ALA A 150 9.17 -9.87 -5.86
N ALA A 151 9.20 -8.59 -6.20
CA ALA A 151 10.44 -7.84 -6.39
C ALA A 151 11.26 -7.75 -5.09
N PHE A 152 10.63 -7.43 -3.97
CA PHE A 152 11.27 -7.36 -2.66
C PHE A 152 11.95 -8.69 -2.29
N LEU A 153 11.24 -9.81 -2.44
CA LEU A 153 11.79 -11.14 -2.20
C LEU A 153 12.86 -11.51 -3.23
N ALA A 154 12.79 -11.00 -4.45
CA ALA A 154 13.84 -11.14 -5.45
C ALA A 154 15.05 -10.22 -5.24
N GLY A 155 14.96 -9.24 -4.32
CA GLY A 155 16.04 -8.30 -4.01
C GLY A 155 16.01 -7.02 -4.85
N GLY A 156 14.83 -6.62 -5.33
CA GLY A 156 14.58 -5.37 -6.06
C GLY A 156 14.24 -5.57 -7.54
N ASP A 157 14.56 -6.74 -8.10
CA ASP A 157 14.32 -7.05 -9.51
C ASP A 157 13.41 -8.26 -9.65
N VAL A 158 12.12 -8.01 -9.95
CA VAL A 158 11.15 -9.09 -10.24
C VAL A 158 11.57 -9.94 -11.45
N GLY A 159 12.34 -9.39 -12.39
CA GLY A 159 12.86 -10.12 -13.54
C GLY A 159 13.86 -11.22 -13.14
N ALA A 160 14.57 -11.04 -12.02
CA ALA A 160 15.50 -12.04 -11.51
C ALA A 160 14.78 -13.37 -11.21
N VAL A 161 13.53 -13.31 -10.74
CA VAL A 161 12.67 -14.48 -10.47
C VAL A 161 12.63 -15.43 -11.66
N LEU A 162 12.52 -14.88 -12.88
CA LEU A 162 12.32 -15.64 -14.12
C LEU A 162 13.52 -16.52 -14.51
N THR A 163 14.71 -16.19 -14.00
CA THR A 163 15.96 -16.89 -14.34
C THR A 163 16.51 -17.76 -13.21
N MET A 164 15.87 -17.73 -12.03
CA MET A 164 16.31 -18.51 -10.88
C MET A 164 16.13 -20.03 -11.12
N PRO A 165 17.10 -20.86 -10.69
CA PRO A 165 17.07 -22.30 -10.90
C PRO A 165 16.00 -23.01 -10.06
N ASP A 166 15.58 -22.43 -8.94
CA ASP A 166 14.46 -22.87 -8.10
C ASP A 166 13.92 -21.70 -7.26
N ASN A 167 12.89 -21.96 -6.45
CA ASN A 167 12.25 -20.96 -5.59
C ASN A 167 12.81 -20.93 -4.16
N ARG A 168 13.91 -21.64 -3.88
CA ARG A 168 14.42 -21.80 -2.50
C ARG A 168 14.78 -20.46 -1.87
N LEU A 169 15.49 -19.60 -2.62
CA LEU A 169 15.91 -18.29 -2.14
C LEU A 169 14.72 -17.39 -1.78
N ILE A 170 13.64 -17.44 -2.57
CA ILE A 170 12.42 -16.68 -2.31
C ILE A 170 11.77 -17.17 -1.01
N GLY A 171 11.62 -18.50 -0.84
CA GLY A 171 11.09 -19.07 0.40
C GLY A 171 11.94 -18.73 1.64
N GLU A 172 13.27 -18.80 1.53
CA GLU A 172 14.18 -18.41 2.62
C GLU A 172 14.05 -16.93 3.00
N ARG A 173 13.91 -16.05 2.00
CA ARG A 173 13.68 -14.62 2.21
C ARG A 173 12.29 -14.35 2.78
N PHE A 174 11.26 -15.05 2.31
CA PHE A 174 9.92 -14.97 2.88
C PHE A 174 9.93 -15.33 4.37
N LEU A 175 10.52 -16.47 4.75
CA LEU A 175 10.62 -16.89 6.14
C LEU A 175 11.48 -15.94 7.00
N THR A 176 12.48 -15.29 6.40
CA THR A 176 13.29 -14.27 7.09
C THR A 176 12.48 -13.01 7.35
N ALA A 177 11.83 -12.48 6.31
CA ALA A 177 10.95 -11.31 6.41
C ALA A 177 9.76 -11.57 7.33
N ARG A 178 9.24 -12.80 7.34
CA ARG A 178 8.17 -13.22 8.26
C ARG A 178 8.56 -13.08 9.73
N ARG A 179 9.82 -13.38 10.07
CA ARG A 179 10.32 -13.28 11.47
C ARG A 179 10.57 -11.84 11.89
N MET A 180 10.95 -10.99 10.96
CA MET A 180 11.17 -9.56 11.18
C MET A 180 10.63 -8.81 9.97
N LEU A 181 9.36 -8.39 10.04
CA LEU A 181 8.70 -7.73 8.92
C LEU A 181 9.47 -6.46 8.52
N PRO A 182 9.43 -6.08 7.23
CA PRO A 182 9.71 -4.72 6.84
C PRO A 182 8.89 -3.74 7.68
N ALA A 183 9.50 -2.62 8.06
CA ALA A 183 8.87 -1.62 8.93
C ALA A 183 7.95 -0.65 8.17
N SER A 184 8.02 -0.64 6.83
CA SER A 184 7.27 0.26 5.95
C SER A 184 7.23 -0.26 4.52
N SER A 185 6.32 0.28 3.68
CA SER A 185 6.33 0.01 2.24
C SER A 185 7.59 0.53 1.53
N GLU A 186 8.27 1.54 2.08
CA GLU A 186 9.58 2.00 1.58
C GLU A 186 10.60 0.86 1.56
N GLN A 187 10.67 0.07 2.63
CA GLN A 187 11.58 -1.08 2.69
C GLN A 187 11.24 -2.19 1.69
N LEU A 188 9.99 -2.26 1.23
CA LEU A 188 9.61 -3.14 0.12
C LEU A 188 10.06 -2.58 -1.23
N LEU A 189 9.88 -1.27 -1.44
CA LEU A 189 10.20 -0.57 -2.68
C LEU A 189 11.71 -0.42 -2.90
N HIS A 190 12.47 -0.32 -1.80
CA HIS A 190 13.93 -0.21 -1.77
C HIS A 190 14.52 -1.35 -0.93
N PRO A 191 14.58 -2.60 -1.44
CA PRO A 191 14.89 -3.78 -0.62
C PRO A 191 16.26 -3.74 0.05
N GLU A 192 17.21 -2.95 -0.45
CA GLU A 192 18.48 -2.71 0.22
C GLU A 192 18.31 -2.04 1.60
N LYS A 193 17.26 -1.23 1.81
CA LYS A 193 16.92 -0.63 3.11
C LYS A 193 16.47 -1.67 4.14
N TYR A 194 16.18 -2.91 3.71
CA TYR A 194 15.86 -4.03 4.59
C TYR A 194 16.97 -5.09 4.63
N TRP A 195 17.42 -5.57 3.46
CA TRP A 195 18.33 -6.69 3.31
C TRP A 195 19.80 -6.34 3.57
N ASN A 196 20.21 -5.09 3.34
CA ASN A 196 21.60 -4.67 3.53
C ASN A 196 21.77 -4.00 4.89
N ALA A 197 22.49 -4.66 5.80
CA ALA A 197 22.74 -4.16 7.15
C ALA A 197 23.38 -2.75 7.19
N GLY A 198 24.20 -2.40 6.19
CA GLY A 198 24.84 -1.08 6.09
C GLY A 198 23.98 0.02 5.48
N LYS A 199 22.77 -0.31 5.00
CA LYS A 199 21.80 0.62 4.41
C LYS A 199 20.44 0.57 5.09
N LYS A 200 20.34 -0.09 6.24
CA LYS A 200 19.07 -0.22 6.95
C LYS A 200 18.49 1.15 7.26
N ASP A 201 17.22 1.31 6.95
CA ASP A 201 16.50 2.54 7.15
C ASP A 201 15.17 2.27 7.84
N ALA A 202 14.96 2.82 9.03
CA ALA A 202 13.75 2.61 9.80
C ALA A 202 12.95 3.91 9.80
N PRO A 203 11.62 3.85 9.62
CA PRO A 203 10.80 5.05 9.59
C PRO A 203 10.91 5.81 10.91
N VAL A 204 11.07 7.12 10.80
CA VAL A 204 10.98 8.07 11.90
C VAL A 204 9.56 8.00 12.48
N ILE A 205 9.48 7.66 13.76
CA ILE A 205 8.21 7.51 14.45
C ILE A 205 7.70 8.88 14.93
N VAL A 206 6.44 9.19 14.60
CA VAL A 206 5.74 10.36 15.13
C VAL A 206 5.11 10.02 16.49
N ASP A 207 5.28 10.90 17.47
CA ASP A 207 4.68 10.80 18.80
C ASP A 207 3.20 11.22 18.75
N ASP A 208 2.32 10.21 18.73
CA ASP A 208 0.86 10.38 18.73
C ASP A 208 0.38 11.31 19.85
N ALA A 209 0.92 11.18 21.07
CA ALA A 209 0.47 11.95 22.22
C ALA A 209 0.86 13.43 22.11
N ALA A 210 2.06 13.71 21.60
CA ALA A 210 2.53 15.08 21.35
C ALA A 210 1.67 15.78 20.28
N VAL A 211 1.38 15.09 19.18
CA VAL A 211 0.55 15.64 18.09
C VAL A 211 -0.89 15.84 18.55
N GLU A 212 -1.50 14.87 19.24
CA GLU A 212 -2.86 15.00 19.77
C GLU A 212 -3.03 16.18 20.72
N LYS A 213 -2.05 16.40 21.60
CA LYS A 213 -2.05 17.56 22.49
C LYS A 213 -2.03 18.87 21.70
N TRP A 214 -1.30 18.92 20.60
CA TRP A 214 -1.26 20.07 19.69
C TRP A 214 -2.50 20.19 18.80
N LEU A 215 -3.20 19.09 18.50
CA LEU A 215 -4.45 19.11 17.75
C LEU A 215 -5.68 19.41 18.62
N GLY A 216 -5.57 19.19 19.93
CA GLY A 216 -6.67 19.36 20.87
C GLY A 216 -7.23 20.79 20.89
N GLY A 217 -8.55 20.90 20.74
CA GLY A 217 -9.31 22.16 20.82
C GLY A 217 -10.77 21.89 21.19
N PRO A 218 -11.53 22.93 21.60
CA PRO A 218 -12.92 22.74 22.03
C PRO A 218 -13.76 22.05 20.96
N GLY A 219 -14.36 20.91 21.34
CA GLY A 219 -15.29 20.17 20.49
C GLY A 219 -14.66 19.43 19.30
N ARG A 220 -13.33 19.29 19.23
CA ARG A 220 -12.62 18.56 18.17
C ARG A 220 -11.75 17.46 18.78
N TRP A 221 -11.86 16.25 18.23
CA TRP A 221 -11.25 15.06 18.78
C TRP A 221 -10.54 14.27 17.68
N VAL A 222 -9.37 13.71 17.98
CA VAL A 222 -8.74 12.70 17.13
C VAL A 222 -9.52 11.39 17.29
N VAL A 223 -9.95 10.80 16.17
CA VAL A 223 -10.83 9.62 16.10
C VAL A 223 -10.21 8.47 15.32
N HIS A 224 -9.12 8.71 14.58
CA HIS A 224 -8.35 7.66 13.92
C HIS A 224 -6.92 8.13 13.70
N ARG A 225 -5.99 7.17 13.66
CA ARG A 225 -4.58 7.40 13.36
C ARG A 225 -4.10 6.35 12.38
N ASP A 226 -3.29 6.75 11.42
CA ASP A 226 -2.80 5.84 10.39
C ASP A 226 -1.40 6.23 9.91
N THR A 227 -0.75 5.35 9.17
CA THR A 227 0.51 5.63 8.45
C THR A 227 0.23 5.38 6.98
N ILE A 228 0.51 6.39 6.16
CA ILE A 228 0.28 6.34 4.72
C ILE A 228 1.42 5.57 4.05
N GLY A 229 2.68 5.88 4.38
CA GLY A 229 3.82 5.17 3.81
C GLY A 229 4.20 5.63 2.40
N GLU A 230 5.35 5.19 1.90
CA GLU A 230 5.85 5.60 0.58
C GLU A 230 4.91 5.19 -0.55
N LEU A 231 4.42 3.94 -0.57
CA LEU A 231 3.61 3.43 -1.68
C LEU A 231 2.31 4.23 -1.83
N LEU A 232 1.56 4.41 -0.74
CA LEU A 232 0.33 5.20 -0.82
C LEU A 232 0.60 6.70 -0.99
N THR A 233 1.74 7.21 -0.53
CA THR A 233 2.19 8.57 -0.88
C THR A 233 2.37 8.70 -2.38
N ALA A 234 2.99 7.73 -3.04
CA ALA A 234 3.15 7.70 -4.49
C ALA A 234 1.79 7.69 -5.21
N VAL A 235 0.83 6.92 -4.70
CA VAL A 235 -0.56 6.91 -5.19
C VAL A 235 -1.23 8.28 -5.02
N LEU A 236 -1.01 8.99 -3.91
CA LEU A 236 -1.59 10.31 -3.67
C LEU A 236 -0.97 11.41 -4.54
N THR A 237 0.31 11.31 -4.87
CA THR A 237 1.07 12.29 -5.67
C THR A 237 0.96 12.05 -7.18
N GLN A 238 0.45 10.89 -7.60
CA GLN A 238 0.10 10.64 -9.00
C GLN A 238 -1.16 11.43 -9.40
N PRO A 239 -1.21 12.03 -10.61
CA PRO A 239 -2.38 12.77 -11.08
C PRO A 239 -3.66 11.93 -11.01
N ARG A 240 -4.78 12.53 -10.58
CA ARG A 240 -6.06 11.82 -10.40
C ARG A 240 -6.63 11.23 -11.69
N ASP A 241 -6.34 11.86 -12.82
CA ASP A 241 -6.74 11.46 -14.16
C ASP A 241 -5.72 10.51 -14.81
N ALA A 242 -4.62 10.18 -14.12
CA ALA A 242 -3.74 9.13 -14.57
C ALA A 242 -4.49 7.79 -14.50
N ALA A 243 -4.77 7.23 -15.67
CA ALA A 243 -5.24 5.85 -15.82
C ALA A 243 -4.05 5.00 -16.31
N PRO A 244 -3.14 4.59 -15.40
CA PRO A 244 -2.02 3.74 -15.80
C PRO A 244 -2.57 2.43 -16.37
N GLY A 245 -2.12 2.08 -17.58
CA GLY A 245 -2.48 0.79 -18.17
C GLY A 245 -1.95 -0.36 -17.33
N LEU A 246 -2.56 -1.54 -17.45
CA LEU A 246 -2.19 -2.74 -16.69
C LEU A 246 -0.69 -3.08 -16.78
N ALA A 247 -0.08 -2.92 -17.95
CA ALA A 247 1.35 -3.15 -18.15
C ALA A 247 2.24 -2.22 -17.30
N GLN A 248 1.78 -0.99 -17.04
CA GLN A 248 2.51 -0.05 -16.17
C GLN A 248 2.38 -0.48 -14.70
N LEU A 249 1.19 -0.90 -14.26
CA LEU A 249 0.93 -1.39 -12.90
C LEU A 249 1.77 -2.64 -12.56
N GLN A 250 2.19 -3.40 -13.57
CA GLN A 250 3.07 -4.55 -13.41
C GLN A 250 4.55 -4.20 -13.19
N ALA A 251 4.94 -2.93 -13.30
CA ALA A 251 6.30 -2.48 -13.05
C ALA A 251 6.46 -1.98 -11.61
N VAL A 252 7.53 -2.40 -10.92
CA VAL A 252 7.86 -1.92 -9.56
C VAL A 252 7.93 -0.39 -9.51
N ALA A 253 8.51 0.22 -10.54
CA ALA A 253 8.67 1.66 -10.66
C ALA A 253 7.34 2.45 -10.75
N ALA A 254 6.19 1.79 -10.97
CA ALA A 254 4.89 2.44 -10.92
C ALA A 254 4.40 2.71 -9.48
N TRP A 255 5.01 2.07 -8.49
CA TRP A 255 4.59 2.08 -7.08
C TRP A 255 5.43 3.02 -6.22
N THR A 256 6.32 3.80 -6.83
CA THR A 256 7.01 4.95 -6.24
C THR A 256 7.14 6.06 -7.28
N ASN A 257 7.47 7.27 -6.85
CA ASN A 257 7.80 8.40 -7.73
C ASN A 257 8.60 9.45 -6.95
N GLY A 258 9.15 10.47 -7.62
CA GLY A 258 9.95 11.51 -6.95
C GLY A 258 9.20 12.30 -5.87
N GLY A 259 7.86 12.30 -5.89
CA GLY A 259 7.06 12.88 -4.81
C GLY A 259 6.90 12.00 -3.56
N ALA A 260 7.39 10.76 -3.61
CA ALA A 260 7.29 9.79 -2.52
C ALA A 260 8.65 9.22 -2.12
N SER A 261 9.62 9.18 -3.03
CA SER A 261 11.00 8.76 -2.74
C SER A 261 11.64 9.66 -1.67
N GLY A 262 12.41 9.05 -0.76
CA GLY A 262 12.97 9.75 0.41
C GLY A 262 11.94 9.98 1.53
N TRP A 263 10.81 9.27 1.51
CA TRP A 263 9.87 9.24 2.64
C TRP A 263 10.59 8.73 3.88
N GLY A 264 10.64 9.54 4.94
CA GLY A 264 11.36 9.18 6.17
C GLY A 264 10.46 8.65 7.28
N GLY A 265 9.15 8.60 7.10
CA GLY A 265 8.18 8.31 8.16
C GLY A 265 7.00 9.28 8.17
N ASP A 266 5.81 8.80 8.54
CA ASP A 266 4.63 9.65 8.64
C ASP A 266 3.57 9.17 9.63
N ARG A 267 2.63 10.09 9.90
CA ARG A 267 1.44 9.81 10.69
C ARG A 267 0.27 10.69 10.29
N PHE A 268 -0.85 10.08 9.94
CA PHE A 268 -2.11 10.75 9.65
C PHE A 268 -3.04 10.71 10.85
N PHE A 269 -3.65 11.84 11.18
CA PHE A 269 -4.64 12.00 12.24
C PHE A 269 -5.97 12.42 11.62
N LEU A 270 -7.01 11.60 11.79
CA LEU A 270 -8.38 11.96 11.47
C LEU A 270 -9.01 12.61 12.69
N LEU A 271 -9.61 13.79 12.50
CA LEU A 271 -10.34 14.51 13.51
C LEU A 271 -11.82 14.56 13.17
N ALA A 272 -12.66 14.57 14.20
CA ALA A 272 -14.09 14.84 14.07
C ALA A 272 -14.59 15.74 15.21
N GLY A 273 -15.69 16.44 14.94
CA GLY A 273 -16.39 17.28 15.89
C GLY A 273 -17.33 16.50 16.81
N GLY A 274 -17.42 16.91 18.08
CA GLY A 274 -18.34 16.34 19.05
C GLY A 274 -18.15 16.94 20.45
N SER A 275 -19.17 16.87 21.30
CA SER A 275 -19.06 17.32 22.69
C SER A 275 -18.13 16.43 23.53
N THR A 276 -17.99 15.16 23.11
CA THR A 276 -17.08 14.17 23.70
C THR A 276 -16.37 13.38 22.60
N ALA A 277 -15.24 12.75 22.94
CA ALA A 277 -14.52 11.85 22.02
C ALA A 277 -15.42 10.72 21.48
N ALA A 278 -16.27 10.13 22.34
CA ALA A 278 -17.17 9.05 21.95
C ALA A 278 -18.23 9.49 20.93
N GLU A 279 -18.77 10.71 21.09
CA GLU A 279 -19.70 11.29 20.12
C GLU A 279 -19.00 11.59 18.79
N ALA A 280 -17.80 12.16 18.84
CA ALA A 280 -17.00 12.45 17.65
C ALA A 280 -16.67 11.17 16.86
N GLN A 281 -16.26 10.10 17.56
CA GLN A 281 -15.98 8.80 16.95
C GLN A 281 -17.21 8.21 16.24
N ARG A 282 -18.39 8.33 16.85
CA ARG A 282 -19.63 7.76 16.32
C ARG A 282 -20.17 8.59 15.14
N SER A 283 -20.18 9.91 15.28
CA SER A 283 -20.83 10.80 14.31
C SER A 283 -19.93 11.15 13.12
N LEU A 284 -18.61 11.15 13.34
CA LEU A 284 -17.61 11.62 12.37
C LEU A 284 -17.97 12.99 11.77
N LYS A 285 -18.61 13.86 12.56
CA LYS A 285 -19.09 15.17 12.13
C LYS A 285 -17.91 16.06 11.75
N ASP A 286 -18.00 16.80 10.64
CA ASP A 286 -16.95 17.72 10.16
C ASP A 286 -15.55 17.07 10.15
N PRO A 287 -15.34 15.99 9.37
CA PRO A 287 -14.10 15.25 9.40
C PRO A 287 -12.95 16.08 8.81
N LYS A 288 -11.83 16.17 9.54
CA LYS A 288 -10.61 16.87 9.11
C LYS A 288 -9.40 15.96 9.21
N GLY A 289 -8.38 16.24 8.41
CA GLY A 289 -7.14 15.46 8.40
C GLY A 289 -5.93 16.30 8.72
N VAL A 290 -5.00 15.75 9.50
CA VAL A 290 -3.65 16.31 9.64
C VAL A 290 -2.64 15.19 9.40
N TRP A 291 -1.79 15.36 8.40
CA TRP A 291 -0.76 14.40 8.02
C TRP A 291 0.60 15.00 8.32
N VAL A 292 1.30 14.43 9.29
CA VAL A 292 2.66 14.79 9.65
C VAL A 292 3.61 13.89 8.89
N THR A 293 4.49 14.46 8.07
CA THR A 293 5.47 13.73 7.26
C THR A 293 6.90 14.16 7.57
N THR A 294 7.82 13.22 7.43
CA THR A 294 9.27 13.43 7.50
C THR A 294 9.93 12.88 6.24
N TRP A 295 11.07 13.45 5.88
CA TRP A 295 11.76 13.16 4.63
C TRP A 295 13.27 13.03 4.89
N ASP A 296 13.96 12.27 4.05
CA ASP A 296 15.42 12.07 4.11
C ASP A 296 16.15 13.40 3.95
N THR A 297 15.69 14.22 3.01
CA THR A 297 16.26 15.56 2.76
C THR A 297 15.19 16.64 2.62
N ARG A 298 15.65 17.88 2.72
CA ARG A 298 14.84 19.07 2.39
C ARG A 298 14.32 19.01 0.95
N ALA A 299 15.12 18.49 0.01
CA ALA A 299 14.74 18.42 -1.39
C ALA A 299 13.57 17.44 -1.59
N ASP A 300 13.63 16.26 -0.98
CA ASP A 300 12.56 15.25 -1.05
C ASP A 300 11.24 15.79 -0.51
N ARG A 301 11.27 16.51 0.63
CA ARG A 301 10.09 17.22 1.17
C ARG A 301 9.50 18.21 0.17
N ASP A 302 10.34 19.01 -0.47
CA ASP A 302 9.90 20.04 -1.41
C ASP A 302 9.34 19.42 -2.71
N GLU A 303 9.96 18.34 -3.19
CA GLU A 303 9.46 17.52 -4.30
C GLU A 303 8.09 16.90 -3.98
N PHE A 304 7.92 16.33 -2.79
CA PHE A 304 6.61 15.89 -2.28
C PHE A 304 5.58 17.02 -2.30
N GLY A 305 5.93 18.21 -1.82
CA GLY A 305 5.00 19.33 -1.80
C GLY A 305 4.51 19.72 -3.20
N VAL A 306 5.41 19.72 -4.18
CA VAL A 306 5.06 19.96 -5.59
C VAL A 306 4.23 18.82 -6.16
N ALA A 307 4.62 17.57 -5.90
CA ALA A 307 3.96 16.38 -6.42
C ALA A 307 2.57 16.18 -5.81
N LEU A 308 2.37 16.50 -4.53
CA LEU A 308 1.07 16.45 -3.88
C LEU A 308 0.09 17.40 -4.58
N VAL A 309 0.50 18.60 -4.99
CA VAL A 309 -0.37 19.50 -5.77
C VAL A 309 -0.72 18.89 -7.14
N LYS A 310 0.26 18.28 -7.83
CA LYS A 310 0.04 17.60 -9.12
C LYS A 310 -0.91 16.40 -9.00
N GLY A 311 -0.81 15.66 -7.90
CA GLY A 311 -1.72 14.58 -7.53
C GLY A 311 -3.17 15.01 -7.31
N SER A 312 -3.46 16.31 -7.44
CA SER A 312 -4.78 16.92 -7.44
C SER A 312 -5.65 16.45 -6.27
N PRO A 313 -5.19 16.60 -5.01
CA PRO A 313 -5.92 16.12 -3.85
C PRO A 313 -7.29 16.79 -3.74
N PRO A 314 -8.22 16.25 -2.92
CA PRO A 314 -9.52 16.87 -2.72
C PRO A 314 -9.37 18.33 -2.26
N ALA A 315 -10.42 19.13 -2.50
CA ALA A 315 -10.45 20.51 -2.03
C ALA A 315 -10.18 20.60 -0.52
N GLY A 316 -9.45 21.64 -0.10
CA GLY A 316 -9.11 21.86 1.31
C GLY A 316 -7.80 21.25 1.76
N TYR A 317 -7.00 20.69 0.85
CA TYR A 317 -5.60 20.33 1.13
C TYR A 317 -4.71 21.57 1.15
N SER A 318 -3.86 21.67 2.16
CA SER A 318 -2.76 22.63 2.17
C SER A 318 -1.57 22.07 2.92
N LEU A 319 -0.37 22.42 2.50
CA LEU A 319 0.88 21.95 3.07
C LEU A 319 1.63 23.10 3.73
N ALA A 320 2.21 22.85 4.90
CA ALA A 320 3.13 23.73 5.59
C ALA A 320 4.46 22.98 5.85
N PRO A 321 5.60 23.44 5.30
CA PRO A 321 6.89 22.88 5.66
C PRO A 321 7.23 23.24 7.12
N VAL A 322 7.82 22.30 7.86
CA VAL A 322 8.17 22.44 9.28
C VAL A 322 9.56 21.85 9.53
N GLY A 323 10.39 22.56 10.30
CA GLY A 323 11.79 22.16 10.47
C GLY A 323 12.57 22.13 9.14
N ASP A 324 13.57 21.24 9.05
CA ASP A 324 14.40 21.11 7.84
C ASP A 324 13.83 20.11 6.83
N THR A 325 13.34 18.96 7.31
CA THR A 325 12.85 17.85 6.48
C THR A 325 11.39 17.46 6.76
N GLY A 326 10.66 18.20 7.60
CA GLY A 326 9.27 17.89 7.94
C GLY A 326 8.25 18.67 7.10
N ALA A 327 7.07 18.10 6.91
CA ALA A 327 5.90 18.82 6.41
C ALA A 327 4.63 18.41 7.16
N ILE A 328 3.66 19.33 7.23
CA ILE A 328 2.31 19.06 7.74
C ILE A 328 1.30 19.37 6.65
N VAL A 329 0.52 18.36 6.26
CA VAL A 329 -0.62 18.54 5.35
C VAL A 329 -1.90 18.63 6.16
N PHE A 330 -2.66 19.69 5.94
CA PHE A 330 -3.98 19.90 6.53
C PHE A 330 -5.05 19.62 5.49
N VAL A 331 -6.12 18.95 5.90
CA VAL A 331 -7.28 18.62 5.08
C VAL A 331 -8.55 19.11 5.75
N GLY A 332 -9.31 19.96 5.05
CA GLY A 332 -10.59 20.48 5.54
C GLY A 332 -10.46 21.57 6.61
N PHE A 333 -9.25 22.10 6.81
CA PHE A 333 -8.99 23.28 7.64
C PHE A 333 -9.05 24.54 6.79
N ASP A 334 -9.75 25.56 7.27
CA ASP A 334 -9.64 26.89 6.67
C ASP A 334 -8.31 27.56 7.03
N LYS A 335 -8.03 28.70 6.39
CA LYS A 335 -6.79 29.45 6.61
C LYS A 335 -6.63 29.87 8.08
N THR A 336 -7.70 30.33 8.73
CA THR A 336 -7.64 30.84 10.10
C THR A 336 -7.37 29.72 11.10
N GLU A 337 -8.02 28.57 10.96
CA GLU A 337 -7.78 27.40 11.80
C GLU A 337 -6.34 26.89 11.65
N ARG A 338 -5.86 26.79 10.40
CA ARG A 338 -4.50 26.33 10.11
C ARG A 338 -3.46 27.29 10.68
N ASP A 339 -3.60 28.59 10.42
CA ASP A 339 -2.64 29.59 10.89
C ASP A 339 -2.62 29.63 12.43
N SER A 340 -3.77 29.40 13.09
CA SER A 340 -3.85 29.24 14.55
C SER A 340 -3.11 28.00 15.06
N LEU A 341 -3.24 26.85 14.39
CA LEU A 341 -2.50 25.63 14.73
C LEU A 341 -0.99 25.80 14.53
N LEU A 342 -0.58 26.42 13.43
CA LEU A 342 0.83 26.67 13.14
C LEU A 342 1.46 27.65 14.14
N ALA A 343 0.74 28.67 14.59
CA ALA A 343 1.23 29.64 15.56
C ALA A 343 1.54 29.02 16.95
N ARG A 344 0.90 27.89 17.27
CA ARG A 344 1.11 27.13 18.53
C ARG A 344 1.86 25.81 18.31
N LEU A 345 2.38 25.58 17.12
CA LEU A 345 3.19 24.40 16.81
C LEU A 345 4.46 24.44 17.68
N PRO A 346 4.76 23.40 18.47
CA PRO A 346 6.04 23.31 19.17
C PRO A 346 7.20 23.15 18.18
N ASP A 347 8.43 23.09 18.69
CA ASP A 347 9.54 22.61 17.85
C ASP A 347 9.16 21.26 17.24
N PHE A 348 9.22 21.15 15.91
CA PHE A 348 8.79 19.96 15.18
C PHE A 348 9.49 18.68 15.67
N LYS A 349 10.73 18.79 16.16
CA LYS A 349 11.45 17.65 16.75
C LYS A 349 10.75 17.05 17.97
N GLN A 350 9.86 17.80 18.64
CA GLN A 350 9.06 17.29 19.77
C GLN A 350 7.92 16.36 19.32
N PHE A 351 7.58 16.34 18.03
CA PHE A 351 6.66 15.36 17.46
C PHE A 351 7.34 14.07 17.04
N LEU A 352 8.67 13.99 17.09
CA LEU A 352 9.41 12.82 16.64
C LEU A 352 9.90 12.06 17.87
N VAL A 353 9.65 10.76 17.91
CA VAL A 353 10.22 9.88 18.93
C VAL A 353 11.72 9.84 18.70
N GLN A 354 12.49 10.37 19.66
CA GLN A 354 13.93 10.25 19.62
C GLN A 354 14.31 8.79 19.88
N HIS A 355 14.80 8.09 18.86
CA HIS A 355 15.48 6.82 19.05
C HIS A 355 16.69 7.07 19.96
N ARG A 356 16.65 6.51 21.18
CA ARG A 356 17.80 6.49 22.10
C ARG A 356 18.79 5.40 21.72
#